data_AF-A0A165ZCS7-F1
#
_entry.id   AF-A0A165ZCS7-F1
#
_cell.length_a   1.000
_cell.length_b   1.000
_cell.length_c   1.000
_cell.angle_alpha   90.00
_cell.angle_beta   90.00
_cell.angle_gamma   90.00
#
_symmetry.space_group_name_H-M   'P 1'
#
loop_
_entity.id
_entity.type
_entity.pdbx_description
1 polymer ?
#
loop_
_entity_poly.entity_id
_entity_poly.type
_entity_poly.pdbx_seq_one_letter_code
_entity_poly.pdbx_strand_id
1 'polypeptide(L)'
;MCLQLLEAMSLPSSAQVLISTLDVPSDSSFFTLASHIGGHASRENAPLIRSIAMDLFEGRGPMMGPANLRQPARLGIAGRTSRSRRVDRTTERGSYISIEALTPMAYEGQYLKHVMQSWPLSSATHLDMRSPHITVNHLEALFAGLPATATTVIVQPGSKTAHSLLTKLRTQLREHGRRVFTTMIFDAAGVNTNEQAMRIGRMQWGAVPLPFSLLSARYNMIQMMLYCAEAARAGVPLDTVEIFNEPRELWKSHRLIDHVEAVNWSELYGDLQNGFVYEGILHSGKPDRDGREWESFAIVES
;
A
#
# COMPACT_ATOMS: atom_id res chain seq x y z
N MET A 1 16.87 24.02 5.47
CA MET A 1 15.40 23.99 5.38
C MET A 1 14.80 24.99 6.36
N CYS A 2 14.05 25.98 5.89
CA CYS A 2 13.57 27.09 6.72
C CYS A 2 12.24 26.75 7.41
N LEU A 3 12.26 25.91 8.45
CA LEU A 3 11.09 25.62 9.30
C LEU A 3 10.38 26.91 9.76
N GLN A 4 11.16 27.94 10.09
CA GLN A 4 10.67 29.27 10.47
C GLN A 4 9.80 29.92 9.38
N LEU A 5 10.10 29.68 8.10
CA LEU A 5 9.27 30.18 7.00
C LEU A 5 7.92 29.47 6.96
N LEU A 6 7.91 28.15 7.15
CA LEU A 6 6.69 27.35 7.22
C LEU A 6 5.80 27.81 8.39
N GLU A 7 6.41 28.04 9.55
CA GLU A 7 5.72 28.54 10.75
C GLU A 7 5.20 29.97 10.58
N ALA A 8 5.91 30.83 9.84
CA ALA A 8 5.48 32.18 9.56
C ALA A 8 4.30 32.26 8.57
N MET A 9 4.08 31.23 7.75
CA MET A 9 2.99 31.20 6.79
C MET A 9 1.66 30.88 7.48
N SER A 10 0.73 31.85 7.45
CA SER A 10 -0.65 31.65 7.90
C SER A 10 -1.49 30.99 6.81
N LEU A 11 -1.29 29.69 6.59
CA LEU A 11 -2.05 28.92 5.60
C LEU A 11 -3.49 28.61 6.09
N PRO A 12 -4.52 28.67 5.23
CA PRO A 12 -5.86 28.22 5.59
C PRO A 12 -5.87 26.71 5.84
N SER A 13 -6.76 26.20 6.71
CA SER A 13 -6.79 24.76 7.06
C SER A 13 -7.06 23.84 5.85
N SER A 14 -7.67 24.35 4.78
CA SER A 14 -7.88 23.62 3.54
C SER A 14 -6.67 23.58 2.60
N ALA A 15 -5.60 24.34 2.87
CA ALA A 15 -4.41 24.36 2.03
C ALA A 15 -3.70 23.01 2.05
N GLN A 16 -3.26 22.55 0.89
CA GLN A 16 -2.39 21.38 0.77
C GLN A 16 -0.97 21.74 1.17
N VAL A 17 -0.34 20.91 2.01
CA VAL A 17 1.03 21.12 2.49
C VAL A 17 1.88 19.93 2.10
N LEU A 18 2.77 20.14 1.14
CA LEU A 18 3.67 19.12 0.61
C LEU A 18 5.11 19.55 0.89
N ILE A 19 5.85 18.74 1.65
CA ILE A 19 7.24 19.03 2.00
C ILE A 19 8.13 17.96 1.38
N SER A 20 9.08 18.37 0.55
CA SER A 20 10.10 17.49 0.00
C SER A 20 11.49 18.04 0.36
N THR A 21 12.31 17.22 1.02
CA THR A 21 13.70 17.57 1.35
C THR A 21 14.67 16.86 0.42
N LEU A 22 15.66 17.61 -0.08
CA LEU A 22 16.73 17.08 -0.91
C LEU A 22 17.95 16.62 -0.10
N ASP A 23 18.02 17.04 1.17
CA ASP A 23 19.05 16.64 2.12
C ASP A 23 18.49 15.66 3.15
N VAL A 24 19.39 14.92 3.80
CA VAL A 24 19.05 14.09 4.97
C VAL A 24 18.81 15.03 6.16
N PRO A 25 17.56 15.19 6.63
CA PRO A 25 17.28 16.07 7.76
C PRO A 25 17.84 15.45 9.05
N SER A 26 18.17 16.29 10.03
CA SER A 26 18.35 15.78 11.40
C SER A 26 17.02 15.23 11.93
N ASP A 27 17.08 14.25 12.84
CA ASP A 27 15.89 13.68 13.48
C ASP A 27 14.97 14.76 14.04
N SER A 28 15.54 15.73 14.78
CA SER A 28 14.80 16.87 15.33
C SER A 28 14.09 17.70 14.26
N SER A 29 14.73 17.93 13.12
CA SER A 29 14.15 18.69 12.02
C SER A 29 12.99 17.94 11.38
N PHE A 30 13.17 16.63 11.12
CA PHE A 30 12.12 15.79 10.55
C PHE A 30 10.91 15.70 11.49
N PHE A 31 11.13 15.46 12.78
CA PHE A 31 10.04 15.37 13.77
C PHE A 31 9.28 16.68 13.89
N THR A 32 9.99 17.81 13.90
CA THR A 32 9.34 19.13 13.99
C THR A 32 8.50 19.41 12.75
N LEU A 33 8.99 19.08 11.55
CA LEU A 33 8.19 19.18 10.33
C LEU A 33 6.95 18.29 10.36
N ALA A 34 7.12 17.02 10.72
CA ALA A 34 6.03 16.05 10.76
C ALA A 34 4.94 16.49 11.74
N SER A 35 5.33 17.00 12.92
CA SER A 35 4.42 17.58 13.91
C SER A 35 3.75 18.86 13.40
N HIS A 36 4.48 19.74 12.72
CA HIS A 36 3.92 20.97 12.15
C HIS A 36 2.85 20.66 11.10
N ILE A 37 3.14 19.75 10.16
CA ILE A 37 2.19 19.27 9.15
C ILE A 37 0.97 18.62 9.82
N GLY A 38 1.19 17.79 10.84
CA GLY A 38 0.13 17.15 11.62
C GLY A 38 -0.77 18.18 12.33
N GLY A 39 -0.16 19.22 12.90
CA GLY A 39 -0.87 20.34 13.52
C GLY A 39 -1.71 21.13 12.52
N HIS A 40 -1.21 21.36 11.30
CA HIS A 40 -1.98 21.96 10.21
C HIS A 40 -3.22 21.12 9.85
N ALA A 41 -3.04 19.80 9.69
CA ALA A 41 -4.13 18.87 9.39
C ALA A 41 -5.13 18.67 10.55
N SER A 42 -4.75 19.07 11.77
CA SER A 42 -5.60 18.97 12.96
C SER A 42 -6.43 20.23 13.22
N ARG A 43 -6.30 21.27 12.38
CA ARG A 43 -7.07 22.51 12.53
C ARG A 43 -8.55 22.29 12.28
N GLU A 44 -9.38 23.15 12.85
CA GLU A 44 -10.81 23.17 12.55
C GLU A 44 -11.05 23.35 11.05
N ASN A 45 -12.00 22.60 10.51
CA ASN A 45 -12.34 22.56 9.08
C ASN A 45 -11.23 22.02 8.16
N ALA A 46 -10.16 21.42 8.72
CA ALA A 46 -9.18 20.70 7.92
C ALA A 46 -9.83 19.49 7.23
N PRO A 47 -9.50 19.23 5.95
CA PRO A 47 -9.92 18.01 5.26
C PRO A 47 -9.51 16.72 6.00
N LEU A 48 -10.45 15.79 6.14
CA LEU A 48 -10.21 14.52 6.83
C LEU A 48 -9.26 13.63 6.03
N ILE A 49 -8.22 13.11 6.70
CA ILE A 49 -7.33 12.10 6.12
C ILE A 49 -8.08 10.75 6.12
N ARG A 50 -8.35 10.22 4.93
CA ARG A 50 -9.06 8.95 4.72
C ARG A 50 -8.13 7.80 4.36
N SER A 51 -6.96 8.11 3.79
CA SER A 51 -5.97 7.14 3.38
C SER A 51 -4.56 7.63 3.69
N ILE A 52 -3.69 6.70 4.09
CA ILE A 52 -2.27 6.91 4.30
C ILE A 52 -1.55 6.18 3.18
N ALA A 53 -0.71 6.87 2.43
CA ALA A 53 0.15 6.28 1.42
C ALA A 53 1.61 6.36 1.87
N MET A 54 2.34 5.27 1.68
CA MET A 54 3.76 5.20 1.96
C MET A 54 4.51 4.86 0.68
N ASP A 55 5.57 5.61 0.42
CA ASP A 55 6.50 5.38 -0.67
C ASP A 55 7.93 5.30 -0.16
N LEU A 56 8.66 4.29 -0.63
CA LEU A 56 10.06 4.09 -0.31
C LEU A 56 10.79 3.87 -1.63
N PHE A 57 11.62 4.84 -2.01
CA PHE A 57 12.48 4.72 -3.16
C PHE A 57 13.93 4.54 -2.70
N GLU A 58 14.53 3.41 -3.06
CA GLU A 58 15.98 3.29 -2.99
C GLU A 58 16.60 4.26 -3.99
N GLY A 59 17.42 5.20 -3.50
CA GLY A 59 18.11 6.15 -4.35
C GLY A 59 18.94 5.41 -5.41
N ARG A 60 18.56 5.56 -6.69
CA ARG A 60 19.41 5.10 -7.79
C ARG A 60 20.57 6.07 -7.91
N GLY A 61 21.69 5.71 -7.30
CA GLY A 61 22.89 6.51 -7.42
C GLY A 61 23.38 6.60 -8.85
N PRO A 62 24.16 7.66 -9.17
CA PRO A 62 24.92 7.65 -10.40
C PRO A 62 25.73 6.35 -10.44
N MET A 63 25.57 5.56 -11.50
CA MET A 63 26.21 4.25 -11.68
C MET A 63 27.76 4.28 -11.57
N MET A 64 28.34 5.49 -11.51
CA MET A 64 29.78 5.75 -11.51
C MET A 64 30.35 6.08 -10.12
N GLY A 65 29.55 6.00 -9.04
CA GLY A 65 30.05 6.19 -7.66
C GLY A 65 30.74 4.95 -7.09
N PRO A 66 31.65 5.08 -6.11
CA PRO A 66 32.24 3.93 -5.43
C PRO A 66 31.15 3.06 -4.80
N ALA A 67 31.17 1.76 -5.10
CA ALA A 67 30.13 0.78 -4.78
C ALA A 67 29.79 0.63 -3.27
N ASN A 68 30.52 1.30 -2.38
CA ASN A 68 30.41 1.17 -0.94
C ASN A 68 29.60 2.28 -0.25
N LEU A 69 29.22 3.35 -0.97
CA LEU A 69 28.36 4.38 -0.40
C LEU A 69 26.90 3.99 -0.61
N ARG A 70 26.31 3.31 0.40
CA ARG A 70 24.86 3.12 0.46
C ARG A 70 24.19 4.49 0.41
N GLN A 71 23.42 4.71 -0.66
CA GLN A 71 22.68 5.95 -0.80
C GLN A 71 21.54 6.00 0.22
N PRO A 72 21.19 7.20 0.73
CA PRO A 72 19.98 7.35 1.53
C PRO A 72 18.77 6.93 0.68
N ALA A 73 17.83 6.25 1.32
CA ALA A 73 16.55 5.97 0.71
C ALA A 73 15.68 7.22 0.81
N ARG A 74 14.69 7.35 -0.06
CA ARG A 74 13.72 8.43 -0.05
C ARG A 74 12.42 7.90 0.54
N LEU A 75 12.08 8.35 1.73
CA LEU A 75 10.84 8.02 2.43
C LEU A 75 9.81 9.12 2.15
N GLY A 76 8.72 8.74 1.50
CA GLY A 76 7.53 9.56 1.29
C GLY A 76 6.37 9.03 2.11
N ILE A 77 5.70 9.90 2.86
CA ILE A 77 4.46 9.58 3.59
C ILE A 77 3.43 10.66 3.23
N ALA A 78 2.22 10.24 2.87
CA ALA A 78 1.16 11.15 2.46
C ALA A 78 -0.18 10.81 3.10
N GLY A 79 -0.88 11.84 3.58
CA GLY A 79 -2.26 11.79 4.04
C GLY A 79 -3.18 12.29 2.93
N ARG A 80 -4.09 11.42 2.46
CA ARG A 80 -5.01 11.70 1.35
C ARG A 80 -6.44 11.83 1.84
N THR A 81 -7.17 12.78 1.28
CA THR A 81 -8.61 12.99 1.56
C THR A 81 -9.49 12.07 0.73
N SER A 82 -9.03 11.72 -0.48
CA SER A 82 -9.72 10.79 -1.37
C SER A 82 -9.15 9.37 -1.29
N ARG A 83 -10.03 8.39 -1.50
CA ARG A 83 -9.65 7.00 -1.78
C ARG A 83 -9.40 6.91 -3.29
N SER A 84 -8.14 6.86 -3.72
CA SER A 84 -7.81 6.81 -5.15
C SER A 84 -7.54 5.38 -5.62
N ARG A 85 -8.28 4.96 -6.64
CA ARG A 85 -7.97 3.76 -7.44
C ARG A 85 -6.62 3.90 -8.13
N ARG A 86 -6.26 5.08 -8.63
CA ARG A 86 -5.03 5.28 -9.40
C ARG A 86 -3.82 5.35 -8.48
N VAL A 87 -2.76 4.62 -8.84
CA VAL A 87 -1.41 4.86 -8.30
C VAL A 87 -0.95 6.18 -8.90
N ASP A 88 -1.09 7.26 -8.16
CA ASP A 88 -0.23 8.42 -8.44
C ASP A 88 1.09 8.17 -7.72
N ARG A 89 2.13 7.86 -8.51
CA ARG A 89 3.50 7.65 -8.01
C ARG A 89 4.11 8.95 -7.49
N THR A 90 3.50 10.08 -7.85
CA THR A 90 3.80 11.35 -7.20
C THR A 90 2.92 11.45 -5.96
N THR A 91 3.52 11.62 -4.79
CA THR A 91 2.80 11.97 -3.55
C THR A 91 2.07 13.32 -3.67
N GLU A 92 2.14 14.00 -4.81
CA GLU A 92 1.64 15.35 -5.02
C GLU A 92 0.16 15.41 -5.41
N ARG A 93 -0.33 14.50 -6.25
CA ARG A 93 -1.72 14.57 -6.74
C ARG A 93 -2.70 13.86 -5.80
N GLY A 94 -3.54 14.65 -5.14
CA GLY A 94 -4.60 14.17 -4.26
C GLY A 94 -4.20 13.97 -2.79
N SER A 95 -2.95 14.32 -2.44
CA SER A 95 -2.53 14.40 -1.04
C SER A 95 -2.93 15.74 -0.44
N TYR A 96 -3.46 15.69 0.76
CA TYR A 96 -3.72 16.90 1.53
C TYR A 96 -2.46 17.33 2.29
N ILE A 97 -1.78 16.37 2.90
CA ILE A 97 -0.48 16.56 3.52
C ILE A 97 0.52 15.52 3.05
N SER A 98 1.78 15.91 2.84
CA SER A 98 2.85 14.95 2.60
C SER A 98 4.19 15.42 3.14
N ILE A 99 5.01 14.45 3.55
CA ILE A 99 6.41 14.64 3.85
C ILE A 99 7.22 13.63 3.06
N GLU A 100 8.23 14.11 2.36
CA GLU A 100 9.17 13.31 1.60
C GLU A 100 10.58 13.76 1.96
N ALA A 101 11.42 12.82 2.38
CA ALA A 101 12.78 13.13 2.82
C ALA A 101 13.76 12.03 2.41
N LEU A 102 15.03 12.40 2.23
CA LEU A 102 16.11 11.44 2.22
C LEU A 102 16.38 10.98 3.65
N THR A 103 16.40 9.67 3.87
CA THR A 103 16.44 9.07 5.21
C THR A 103 17.47 7.94 5.23
N PRO A 104 18.29 7.83 6.29
CA PRO A 104 19.08 6.62 6.48
C PRO A 104 18.14 5.47 6.83
N MET A 105 18.30 4.31 6.17
CA MET A 105 17.41 3.15 6.33
C MET A 105 17.23 2.70 7.79
N ALA A 106 18.23 2.95 8.65
CA ALA A 106 18.17 2.59 10.07
C ALA A 106 17.12 3.40 10.87
N TYR A 107 16.76 4.61 10.42
CA TYR A 107 15.86 5.52 11.13
C TYR A 107 14.46 5.61 10.53
N GLU A 108 14.22 5.01 9.36
CA GLU A 108 12.94 5.12 8.64
C GLU A 108 11.74 4.65 9.48
N GLY A 109 11.89 3.56 10.23
CA GLY A 109 10.85 3.07 11.13
C GLY A 109 10.52 4.07 12.25
N GLN A 110 11.51 4.80 12.77
CA GLN A 110 11.30 5.83 13.79
C GLN A 110 10.60 7.06 13.20
N TYR A 111 11.01 7.48 12.00
CA TYR A 111 10.39 8.59 11.29
C TYR A 111 8.92 8.30 10.96
N LEU A 112 8.65 7.09 10.46
CA LEU A 112 7.30 6.63 10.20
C LEU A 112 6.46 6.60 11.48
N LYS A 113 6.99 6.03 12.56
CA LYS A 113 6.32 6.01 13.86
C LYS A 113 5.94 7.43 14.32
N HIS A 114 6.87 8.39 14.21
CA HIS A 114 6.61 9.77 14.61
C HIS A 114 5.51 10.43 13.76
N VAL A 115 5.52 10.20 12.44
CA VAL A 115 4.45 10.67 11.55
C VAL A 115 3.09 10.09 11.96
N MET A 116 3.02 8.77 12.18
CA MET A 116 1.79 8.11 12.58
C MET A 116 1.24 8.62 13.93
N GLN A 117 2.12 9.04 14.84
CA GLN A 117 1.74 9.60 16.14
C GLN A 117 1.36 11.09 16.08
N SER A 118 1.88 11.82 15.09
CA SER A 118 1.71 13.28 15.00
C SER A 118 0.54 13.70 14.12
N TRP A 119 0.07 12.83 13.22
CA TRP A 119 -0.98 13.17 12.25
C TRP A 119 -2.38 12.77 12.77
N PRO A 120 -3.44 13.53 12.42
CA PRO A 120 -4.81 13.24 12.85
C PRO A 120 -5.43 12.12 12.01
N LEU A 121 -5.00 10.88 12.29
CA LEU A 121 -5.35 9.71 11.48
C LEU A 121 -6.66 9.02 11.88
N SER A 122 -7.43 9.55 12.83
CA SER A 122 -8.64 8.88 13.36
C SER A 122 -9.71 8.55 12.29
N SER A 123 -9.70 9.24 11.15
CA SER A 123 -10.61 9.00 10.01
C SER A 123 -9.99 8.14 8.91
N ALA A 124 -8.74 7.72 9.06
CA ALA A 124 -8.05 6.92 8.06
C ALA A 124 -8.60 5.50 8.07
N THR A 125 -8.96 5.02 6.87
CA THR A 125 -9.59 3.71 6.65
C THR A 125 -8.74 2.82 5.74
N HIS A 126 -7.82 3.43 4.98
CA HIS A 126 -7.00 2.75 3.98
C HIS A 126 -5.52 3.00 4.22
N LEU A 127 -4.74 1.94 4.10
CA LEU A 127 -3.28 1.97 4.05
C LEU A 127 -2.82 1.55 2.65
N ASP A 128 -2.24 2.47 1.90
CA ASP A 128 -1.71 2.27 0.56
C ASP A 128 -0.21 1.99 0.63
N MET A 129 0.15 0.73 0.38
CA MET A 129 1.50 0.17 0.39
C MET A 129 1.86 -0.43 -0.97
N ARG A 130 1.40 0.22 -2.04
CA ARG A 130 1.75 -0.18 -3.41
C ARG A 130 3.22 0.06 -3.75
N SER A 131 3.99 0.73 -2.88
CA SER A 131 5.44 0.90 -3.02
C SER A 131 6.18 -0.40 -2.68
N PRO A 132 7.20 -0.82 -3.48
CA PRO A 132 7.75 -2.18 -3.40
C PRO A 132 8.80 -2.43 -2.29
N HIS A 133 9.18 -1.41 -1.49
CA HIS A 133 10.34 -1.48 -0.58
C HIS A 133 10.02 -1.42 0.91
N ILE A 134 8.76 -1.61 1.32
CA ILE A 134 8.38 -1.65 2.73
C ILE A 134 8.92 -2.93 3.40
N THR A 135 9.69 -2.74 4.48
CA THR A 135 10.33 -3.79 5.28
C THR A 135 9.51 -4.14 6.53
N VAL A 136 9.91 -5.18 7.26
CA VAL A 136 9.24 -5.60 8.52
C VAL A 136 9.26 -4.49 9.58
N ASN A 137 10.37 -3.76 9.73
CA ASN A 137 10.48 -2.66 10.70
C ASN A 137 9.47 -1.53 10.40
N HIS A 138 9.23 -1.27 9.11
CA HIS A 138 8.20 -0.31 8.69
C HIS A 138 6.80 -0.79 9.05
N LEU A 139 6.51 -2.07 8.81
CA LEU A 139 5.22 -2.67 9.17
C LEU A 139 4.97 -2.63 10.67
N GLU A 140 6.01 -2.79 11.50
CA GLU A 140 5.89 -2.65 12.95
C GLU A 140 5.53 -1.22 13.37
N ALA A 141 6.20 -0.23 12.80
CA ALA A 141 5.88 1.17 13.05
C ALA A 141 4.46 1.52 12.58
N LEU A 142 4.04 1.01 11.42
CA LEU A 142 2.67 1.19 10.90
C LEU A 142 1.66 0.55 11.83
N PHE A 143 1.79 -0.74 12.16
CA PHE A 143 0.80 -1.45 12.98
C PHE A 143 0.67 -0.86 14.39
N ALA A 144 1.75 -0.30 14.93
CA ALA A 144 1.71 0.39 16.22
C ALA A 144 1.01 1.76 16.16
N GLY A 145 1.00 2.41 14.99
CA GLY A 145 0.46 3.77 14.82
C GLY A 145 -0.85 3.86 14.04
N LEU A 146 -1.29 2.79 13.40
CA LEU A 146 -2.55 2.77 12.64
C LEU A 146 -3.76 2.93 13.57
N PRO A 147 -4.75 3.75 13.20
CA PRO A 147 -6.00 3.83 13.92
C PRO A 147 -6.78 2.51 13.77
N ALA A 148 -7.63 2.18 14.74
CA ALA A 148 -8.51 1.00 14.67
C ALA A 148 -9.47 1.02 13.47
N THR A 149 -9.72 2.20 12.90
CA THR A 149 -10.55 2.41 11.70
C THR A 149 -9.86 2.00 10.39
N ALA A 150 -8.53 1.84 10.39
CA ALA A 150 -7.77 1.47 9.19
C ALA A 150 -7.91 -0.03 8.90
N THR A 151 -9.03 -0.40 8.28
CA THR A 151 -9.39 -1.80 8.03
C THR A 151 -8.96 -2.31 6.66
N THR A 152 -8.57 -1.43 5.74
CA THR A 152 -8.25 -1.78 4.35
C THR A 152 -6.77 -1.54 4.05
N VAL A 153 -6.14 -2.51 3.40
CA VAL A 153 -4.75 -2.39 2.95
C VAL A 153 -4.65 -2.67 1.45
N ILE A 154 -3.84 -1.87 0.75
CA ILE A 154 -3.63 -1.96 -0.70
C ILE A 154 -2.15 -2.26 -0.95
N VAL A 155 -1.84 -3.31 -1.69
CA VAL A 155 -0.45 -3.69 -2.01
C VAL A 155 -0.33 -4.18 -3.44
N GLN A 156 0.88 -4.12 -3.99
CA GLN A 156 1.19 -4.81 -5.25
C GLN A 156 1.49 -6.29 -4.96
N PRO A 157 0.78 -7.25 -5.57
CA PRO A 157 0.93 -8.67 -5.24
C PRO A 157 2.32 -9.20 -5.54
N GLY A 158 2.99 -8.70 -6.59
CA GLY A 158 4.35 -9.13 -6.96
C GLY A 158 5.49 -8.52 -6.14
N SER A 159 5.20 -7.67 -5.16
CA SER A 159 6.20 -6.92 -4.39
C SER A 159 6.77 -7.70 -3.21
N LYS A 160 7.98 -7.34 -2.76
CA LYS A 160 8.54 -7.81 -1.48
C LYS A 160 7.68 -7.36 -0.30
N THR A 161 7.09 -6.16 -0.41
CA THR A 161 6.14 -5.61 0.56
C THR A 161 4.94 -6.52 0.80
N ALA A 162 4.31 -7.06 -0.24
CA ALA A 162 3.21 -8.01 -0.07
C ALA A 162 3.65 -9.26 0.71
N HIS A 163 4.83 -9.80 0.41
CA HIS A 163 5.37 -10.95 1.13
C HIS A 163 5.66 -10.66 2.62
N SER A 164 6.32 -9.53 2.91
CA SER A 164 6.61 -9.09 4.28
C SER A 164 5.33 -8.81 5.06
N LEU A 165 4.33 -8.20 4.42
CA LEU A 165 3.02 -7.96 5.00
C LEU A 165 2.35 -9.28 5.41
N LEU A 166 2.25 -10.24 4.49
CA LEU A 166 1.61 -11.53 4.75
C LEU A 166 2.30 -12.29 5.89
N THR A 167 3.63 -12.28 5.91
CA THR A 167 4.40 -12.87 7.01
C THR A 167 4.04 -12.22 8.34
N LYS A 168 4.01 -10.88 8.41
CA LYS A 168 3.67 -10.15 9.64
C LYS A 168 2.22 -10.37 10.07
N LEU A 169 1.27 -10.42 9.13
CA LEU A 169 -0.14 -10.70 9.40
C LEU A 169 -0.34 -12.10 10.00
N ARG A 170 0.37 -13.11 9.47
CA ARG A 170 0.35 -14.47 10.04
C ARG A 170 0.95 -14.51 11.44
N THR A 171 2.08 -13.82 11.66
CA THR A 171 2.65 -13.68 13.01
C THR A 171 1.65 -13.04 13.97
N GLN A 172 1.03 -11.92 13.59
CA GLN A 172 0.01 -11.26 14.43
C GLN A 172 -1.19 -12.15 14.74
N LEU A 173 -1.67 -12.92 13.76
CA LEU A 173 -2.76 -13.85 13.95
C LEU A 173 -2.39 -14.97 14.93
N ARG A 174 -1.19 -15.54 14.83
CA ARG A 174 -0.73 -16.63 15.70
C ARG A 174 -0.43 -16.18 17.12
N GLU A 175 0.22 -15.02 17.27
CA GLU A 175 0.66 -14.52 18.57
C GLU A 175 -0.48 -13.85 19.36
N HIS A 176 -1.44 -13.24 18.66
CA HIS A 176 -2.47 -12.42 19.29
C HIS A 176 -3.90 -12.83 18.96
N GLY A 177 -4.11 -13.83 18.09
CA GLY A 177 -5.45 -14.31 17.73
C GLY A 177 -6.34 -13.27 17.03
N ARG A 178 -5.74 -12.24 16.41
CA ARG A 178 -6.48 -11.12 15.81
C ARG A 178 -6.05 -10.86 14.37
N ARG A 179 -7.02 -10.42 13.55
CA ARG A 179 -6.76 -9.85 12.22
C ARG A 179 -6.46 -8.35 12.34
N VAL A 180 -5.51 -7.85 11.55
CA VAL A 180 -5.16 -6.42 11.51
C VAL A 180 -6.05 -5.67 10.52
N PHE A 181 -6.25 -6.26 9.33
CA PHE A 181 -7.09 -5.71 8.27
C PHE A 181 -8.29 -6.62 8.05
N THR A 182 -9.40 -6.02 7.66
CA THR A 182 -10.59 -6.77 7.23
C THR A 182 -10.65 -6.88 5.71
N THR A 183 -10.07 -5.93 4.98
CA THR A 183 -10.05 -5.91 3.52
C THR A 183 -8.63 -5.83 2.97
N MET A 184 -8.34 -6.68 1.99
CA MET A 184 -7.05 -6.71 1.29
C MET A 184 -7.27 -6.46 -0.20
N ILE A 185 -6.59 -5.46 -0.77
CA ILE A 185 -6.68 -5.12 -2.19
C ILE A 185 -5.31 -5.34 -2.84
N PHE A 186 -5.27 -6.21 -3.85
CA PHE A 186 -4.10 -6.42 -4.70
C PHE A 186 -4.20 -5.56 -5.96
N ASP A 187 -3.35 -4.54 -6.06
CA ASP A 187 -3.22 -3.73 -7.27
C ASP A 187 -2.29 -4.43 -8.28
N ALA A 188 -2.90 -5.04 -9.28
CA ALA A 188 -2.24 -5.84 -10.30
C ALA A 188 -1.65 -5.00 -11.46
N ALA A 189 -1.77 -3.66 -11.43
CA ALA A 189 -1.30 -2.79 -12.51
C ALA A 189 0.20 -2.98 -12.85
N GLY A 190 1.02 -3.32 -11.86
CA GLY A 190 2.48 -3.45 -11.98
C GLY A 190 3.01 -4.86 -12.22
N VAL A 191 2.15 -5.88 -12.29
CA VAL A 191 2.62 -7.29 -12.34
C VAL A 191 3.36 -7.62 -13.63
N ASN A 192 3.06 -6.93 -14.74
CA ASN A 192 3.63 -7.19 -16.06
C ASN A 192 4.53 -6.06 -16.63
N THR A 193 4.82 -5.00 -15.87
CA THR A 193 5.53 -3.82 -16.42
C THR A 193 7.04 -4.03 -16.69
N ASN A 194 7.61 -5.18 -16.34
CA ASN A 194 9.00 -5.51 -16.72
C ASN A 194 9.17 -5.91 -18.20
N GLU A 195 8.09 -5.89 -19.00
CA GLU A 195 8.14 -6.06 -20.45
C GLU A 195 9.02 -5.03 -21.20
N GLN A 196 9.39 -3.89 -20.59
CA GLN A 196 10.42 -3.02 -21.18
C GLN A 196 11.76 -3.75 -21.36
N ALA A 197 12.08 -4.74 -20.53
CA ALA A 197 13.26 -5.59 -20.72
C ALA A 197 13.09 -6.60 -21.88
N MET A 198 11.86 -7.08 -22.15
CA MET A 198 11.60 -7.99 -23.28
C MET A 198 11.59 -7.28 -24.64
N ARG A 199 11.32 -5.97 -24.68
CA ARG A 199 11.37 -5.19 -25.94
C ARG A 199 12.78 -4.99 -26.50
N ILE A 200 13.84 -5.13 -25.70
CA ILE A 200 15.21 -4.74 -26.10
C ILE A 200 16.05 -5.91 -26.64
N GLY A 201 15.63 -7.18 -26.52
CA GLY A 201 16.48 -8.25 -27.06
C GLY A 201 15.85 -9.63 -27.18
N ARG A 202 15.76 -10.09 -28.43
CA ARG A 202 15.59 -11.49 -28.88
C ARG A 202 14.18 -12.07 -28.83
N MET A 203 13.47 -11.90 -29.94
CA MET A 203 12.52 -12.90 -30.44
C MET A 203 13.25 -14.23 -30.66
N GLN A 204 13.31 -15.08 -29.64
CA GLN A 204 13.47 -16.52 -29.83
C GLN A 204 12.11 -17.17 -29.59
N TRP A 205 11.56 -17.74 -30.66
CA TRP A 205 10.29 -18.46 -30.69
C TRP A 205 10.43 -19.80 -29.95
N GLY A 206 10.45 -19.76 -28.62
CA GLY A 206 10.45 -20.94 -27.75
C GLY A 206 10.14 -20.52 -26.32
N ALA A 207 8.98 -20.95 -25.80
CA ALA A 207 8.51 -20.80 -24.42
C ALA A 207 9.07 -19.59 -23.64
N VAL A 208 8.43 -18.43 -23.77
CA VAL A 208 8.78 -17.25 -22.95
C VAL A 208 8.61 -17.64 -21.47
N PRO A 209 9.67 -17.62 -20.65
CA PRO A 209 9.57 -17.91 -19.23
C PRO A 209 8.60 -16.93 -18.57
N LEU A 210 7.72 -17.41 -17.69
CA LEU A 210 6.83 -16.54 -16.94
C LEU A 210 7.65 -15.46 -16.21
N PRO A 211 7.25 -14.18 -16.28
CA PRO A 211 7.94 -13.12 -15.56
C PRO A 211 8.04 -13.44 -14.07
N PHE A 212 9.22 -13.24 -13.46
CA PHE A 212 9.43 -13.49 -12.03
C PHE A 212 8.44 -12.70 -11.14
N SER A 213 8.04 -11.50 -11.57
CA SER A 213 7.02 -10.68 -10.91
C SER A 213 5.65 -11.35 -10.87
N LEU A 214 5.26 -12.05 -11.94
CA LEU A 214 3.99 -12.79 -12.01
C LEU A 214 4.02 -14.03 -11.11
N LEU A 215 5.13 -14.78 -11.11
CA LEU A 215 5.31 -15.91 -10.19
C LEU A 215 5.23 -15.46 -8.73
N SER A 216 5.90 -14.36 -8.39
CA SER A 216 5.86 -13.77 -7.06
C SER A 216 4.44 -13.31 -6.69
N ALA A 217 3.72 -12.72 -7.64
CA ALA A 217 2.36 -12.25 -7.42
C ALA A 217 1.39 -13.40 -7.16
N ARG A 218 1.44 -14.46 -7.98
CA ARG A 218 0.64 -15.68 -7.77
C ARG A 218 0.99 -16.36 -6.45
N TYR A 219 2.28 -16.45 -6.12
CA TYR A 219 2.74 -17.00 -4.85
C TYR A 219 2.16 -16.23 -3.65
N ASN A 220 2.27 -14.90 -3.66
CA ASN A 220 1.73 -14.06 -2.59
C ASN A 220 0.20 -14.13 -2.50
N MET A 221 -0.51 -14.27 -3.63
CA MET A 221 -1.95 -14.53 -3.61
C MET A 221 -2.31 -15.87 -2.96
N ILE A 222 -1.59 -16.95 -3.29
CA ILE A 222 -1.78 -18.26 -2.65
C ILE A 222 -1.52 -18.13 -1.14
N GLN A 223 -0.44 -17.46 -0.74
CA GLN A 223 -0.15 -17.22 0.67
C GLN A 223 -1.25 -16.39 1.36
N MET A 224 -1.87 -15.44 0.66
CA MET A 224 -3.02 -14.70 1.16
C MET A 224 -4.23 -15.60 1.39
N MET A 225 -4.58 -16.48 0.44
CA MET A 225 -5.70 -17.42 0.62
C MET A 225 -5.45 -18.38 1.78
N LEU A 226 -4.22 -18.88 1.94
CA LEU A 226 -3.83 -19.69 3.09
C LEU A 226 -3.94 -18.93 4.41
N TYR A 227 -3.60 -17.63 4.42
CA TYR A 227 -3.81 -16.77 5.57
C TYR A 227 -5.30 -16.56 5.88
N CYS A 228 -6.14 -16.33 4.87
CA CYS A 228 -7.60 -16.22 5.05
C CYS A 228 -8.18 -17.47 5.71
N ALA A 229 -7.79 -18.66 5.23
CA ALA A 229 -8.19 -19.93 5.82
C ALA A 229 -7.73 -20.07 7.29
N GLU A 230 -6.50 -19.64 7.59
CA GLU A 230 -5.96 -19.62 8.95
C GLU A 230 -6.75 -18.66 9.86
N ALA A 231 -7.08 -17.46 9.36
CA ALA A 231 -7.84 -16.45 10.07
C ALA A 231 -9.29 -16.87 10.32
N ALA A 232 -9.94 -17.52 9.34
CA ALA A 232 -11.27 -18.07 9.45
C ALA A 232 -11.35 -19.17 10.53
N ARG A 233 -10.40 -20.11 10.53
CA ARG A 233 -10.30 -21.14 11.59
C ARG A 233 -10.08 -20.57 12.99
N ALA A 234 -9.40 -19.42 13.07
CA ALA A 234 -9.22 -18.68 14.32
C ALA A 234 -10.45 -17.83 14.72
N GLY A 235 -11.55 -17.87 13.96
CA GLY A 235 -12.78 -17.12 14.24
C GLY A 235 -12.72 -15.64 13.86
N VAL A 236 -11.69 -15.23 13.11
CA VAL A 236 -11.47 -13.84 12.67
C VAL A 236 -11.24 -13.78 11.15
N PRO A 237 -12.17 -14.30 10.31
CA PRO A 237 -12.01 -14.34 8.85
C PRO A 237 -11.78 -12.95 8.27
N LEU A 238 -11.19 -12.80 7.10
CA LEU A 238 -11.22 -11.49 6.44
C LEU A 238 -12.60 -11.22 5.85
N ASP A 239 -12.94 -9.94 5.65
CA ASP A 239 -14.19 -9.55 5.02
C ASP A 239 -14.12 -9.81 3.53
N THR A 240 -13.12 -9.21 2.87
CA THR A 240 -13.01 -9.23 1.42
C THR A 240 -11.54 -9.27 0.98
N VAL A 241 -11.27 -10.00 -0.10
CA VAL A 241 -10.03 -9.88 -0.87
C VAL A 241 -10.39 -9.43 -2.28
N GLU A 242 -9.70 -8.42 -2.80
CA GLU A 242 -9.94 -7.86 -4.12
C GLU A 242 -8.67 -7.93 -4.99
N ILE A 243 -8.83 -8.26 -6.28
CA ILE A 243 -7.81 -7.97 -7.30
C ILE A 243 -8.31 -6.81 -8.16
N PHE A 244 -7.45 -5.80 -8.27
CA PHE A 244 -7.75 -4.54 -8.92
C PHE A 244 -6.71 -4.21 -10.01
N ASN A 245 -7.11 -3.45 -11.04
CA ASN A 245 -6.26 -3.03 -12.18
C ASN A 245 -5.47 -4.16 -12.87
N GLU A 246 -6.03 -5.36 -12.99
CA GLU A 246 -5.37 -6.41 -13.77
C GLU A 246 -5.38 -6.04 -15.27
N PRO A 247 -4.23 -6.06 -15.97
CA PRO A 247 -4.18 -5.75 -17.40
C PRO A 247 -5.04 -6.72 -18.23
N ARG A 248 -6.02 -6.19 -18.98
CA ARG A 248 -6.95 -6.99 -19.80
C ARG A 248 -6.39 -7.42 -21.16
N GLU A 249 -5.50 -6.62 -21.74
CA GLU A 249 -5.10 -6.73 -23.15
C GLU A 249 -3.78 -7.48 -23.35
N LEU A 250 -2.95 -7.59 -22.30
CA LEU A 250 -1.61 -8.15 -22.37
C LEU A 250 -1.64 -9.65 -22.10
N TRP A 251 -2.14 -10.39 -23.10
CA TRP A 251 -2.00 -11.85 -23.23
C TRP A 251 -2.70 -12.63 -22.11
N LYS A 252 -3.81 -13.30 -22.44
CA LYS A 252 -4.62 -14.09 -21.49
C LYS A 252 -3.78 -15.03 -20.59
N SER A 253 -2.63 -15.51 -21.08
CA SER A 253 -1.70 -16.39 -20.36
C SER A 253 -0.96 -15.76 -19.17
N HIS A 254 -0.96 -14.43 -19.02
CA HIS A 254 -0.17 -13.71 -18.00
C HIS A 254 -1.02 -13.05 -16.91
N ARG A 255 -2.31 -13.40 -16.82
CA ARG A 255 -3.18 -12.97 -15.73
C ARG A 255 -2.81 -13.64 -14.41
N LEU A 256 -3.11 -12.98 -13.29
CA LEU A 256 -3.01 -13.54 -11.94
C LEU A 256 -4.01 -14.68 -11.76
N ILE A 257 -5.26 -14.43 -12.13
CA ILE A 257 -6.32 -15.42 -12.20
C ILE A 257 -6.52 -15.78 -13.67
N ASP A 258 -6.50 -17.09 -13.97
CA ASP A 258 -6.69 -17.60 -15.32
C ASP A 258 -8.12 -17.35 -15.83
N HIS A 259 -8.51 -17.93 -16.97
CA HIS A 259 -9.85 -17.82 -17.55
C HIS A 259 -10.98 -17.89 -16.50
N VAL A 260 -11.70 -16.77 -16.32
CA VAL A 260 -12.78 -16.55 -15.34
C VAL A 260 -13.80 -17.70 -15.29
N GLU A 261 -14.12 -18.29 -16.44
CA GLU A 261 -15.07 -19.40 -16.59
C GLU A 261 -14.59 -20.72 -15.97
N ALA A 262 -13.27 -20.90 -15.82
CA ALA A 262 -12.67 -22.09 -15.25
C ALA A 262 -12.34 -21.94 -13.75
N VAL A 263 -12.55 -20.76 -13.17
CA VAL A 263 -12.18 -20.48 -11.78
C VAL A 263 -13.25 -21.04 -10.86
N ASN A 264 -12.86 -21.95 -9.97
CA ASN A 264 -13.71 -22.33 -8.85
C ASN A 264 -13.69 -21.23 -7.78
N TRP A 265 -14.58 -20.25 -7.91
CA TRP A 265 -14.65 -19.10 -6.99
C TRP A 265 -14.82 -19.50 -5.53
N SER A 266 -15.46 -20.64 -5.26
CA SER A 266 -15.65 -21.13 -3.89
C SER A 266 -14.34 -21.42 -3.15
N GLU A 267 -13.26 -21.75 -3.87
CA GLU A 267 -11.93 -21.91 -3.28
C GLU A 267 -11.31 -20.57 -2.86
N LEU A 268 -11.72 -19.47 -3.50
CA LEU A 268 -11.19 -18.13 -3.23
C LEU A 268 -12.00 -17.39 -2.16
N TYR A 269 -13.33 -17.57 -2.13
CA TYR A 269 -14.19 -16.90 -1.16
C TYR A 269 -14.55 -17.75 0.08
N GLY A 270 -14.29 -19.06 0.07
CA GLY A 270 -14.81 -19.98 1.09
C GLY A 270 -14.44 -19.63 2.54
N ASP A 271 -13.28 -19.00 2.73
CA ASP A 271 -12.77 -18.56 4.03
C ASP A 271 -12.95 -17.05 4.30
N LEU A 272 -13.75 -16.36 3.47
CA LEU A 272 -14.03 -14.92 3.57
C LEU A 272 -15.45 -14.66 4.07
N GLN A 273 -15.64 -13.61 4.88
CA GLN A 273 -16.94 -13.26 5.45
C GLN A 273 -17.91 -12.70 4.41
N ASN A 274 -17.42 -11.89 3.47
CA ASN A 274 -18.24 -11.31 2.40
C ASN A 274 -17.96 -11.99 1.07
N GLY A 275 -16.70 -12.07 0.65
CA GLY A 275 -16.34 -12.79 -0.57
C GLY A 275 -15.06 -12.29 -1.23
N PHE A 276 -14.86 -12.72 -2.47
CA PHE A 276 -13.71 -12.37 -3.29
C PHE A 276 -14.15 -11.43 -4.41
N VAL A 277 -13.47 -10.30 -4.60
CA VAL A 277 -13.81 -9.31 -5.63
C VAL A 277 -12.83 -9.42 -6.80
N TYR A 278 -13.37 -9.59 -8.00
CA TYR A 278 -12.59 -9.67 -9.21
C TYR A 278 -13.26 -8.87 -10.33
N GLU A 279 -12.48 -8.03 -11.02
CA GLU A 279 -12.98 -7.10 -12.05
C GLU A 279 -14.16 -6.22 -11.58
N GLY A 280 -14.21 -5.90 -10.27
CA GLY A 280 -15.29 -5.11 -9.67
C GLY A 280 -16.57 -5.90 -9.38
N ILE A 281 -16.56 -7.23 -9.52
CA ILE A 281 -17.70 -8.10 -9.19
C ILE A 281 -17.38 -8.89 -7.93
N LEU A 282 -18.32 -8.93 -6.98
CA LEU A 282 -18.22 -9.74 -5.77
C LEU A 282 -18.66 -11.18 -6.04
N HIS A 283 -17.75 -12.13 -5.81
CA HIS A 283 -18.02 -13.56 -5.78
C HIS A 283 -18.19 -14.04 -4.32
N SER A 284 -19.34 -14.62 -4.00
CA SER A 284 -19.72 -14.96 -2.63
C SER A 284 -20.53 -16.26 -2.54
N GLY A 285 -20.40 -16.95 -1.40
CA GLY A 285 -21.31 -18.04 -1.04
C GLY A 285 -22.72 -17.57 -0.62
N LYS A 286 -22.95 -16.25 -0.57
CA LYS A 286 -24.24 -15.64 -0.21
C LYS A 286 -24.99 -15.24 -1.48
N PRO A 287 -26.07 -15.94 -1.87
CA PRO A 287 -26.76 -15.72 -3.14
C PRO A 287 -27.32 -14.30 -3.31
N ASP A 288 -27.64 -13.62 -2.20
CA ASP A 288 -28.14 -12.25 -2.23
C ASP A 288 -27.06 -11.24 -2.62
N ARG A 289 -25.77 -11.56 -2.42
CA ARG A 289 -24.63 -10.65 -2.65
C ARG A 289 -23.79 -11.02 -3.87
N ASP A 290 -23.79 -12.29 -4.25
CA ASP A 290 -23.02 -12.81 -5.37
C ASP A 290 -23.38 -12.09 -6.68
N GLY A 291 -22.38 -11.81 -7.50
CA GLY A 291 -22.52 -11.13 -8.79
C GLY A 291 -22.78 -9.62 -8.72
N ARG A 292 -22.83 -9.01 -7.54
CA ARG A 292 -23.02 -7.55 -7.40
C ARG A 292 -21.75 -6.79 -7.75
N GLU A 293 -21.93 -5.61 -8.33
CA GLU A 293 -20.85 -4.63 -8.45
C GLU A 293 -20.34 -4.22 -7.07
N TRP A 294 -19.02 -4.12 -6.94
CA TRP A 294 -18.34 -3.80 -5.71
C TRP A 294 -17.45 -2.58 -5.89
N GLU A 295 -17.56 -1.63 -4.96
CA GLU A 295 -16.75 -0.42 -4.96
C GLU A 295 -16.01 -0.24 -3.62
N SER A 296 -14.79 -0.75 -3.54
CA SER A 296 -13.96 -0.64 -2.32
C SER A 296 -13.52 0.79 -1.99
N PHE A 297 -13.59 1.70 -2.97
CA PHE A 297 -13.15 3.09 -2.82
C PHE A 297 -14.32 4.06 -2.58
N ALA A 298 -15.57 3.57 -2.51
CA ALA A 298 -16.75 4.40 -2.29
C ALA A 298 -16.65 5.09 -0.93
N ILE A 299 -16.92 6.38 -0.85
CA ILE A 299 -17.02 7.09 0.43
C ILE A 299 -18.38 6.75 1.02
N VAL A 300 -18.38 5.96 2.09
CA VAL A 300 -19.58 5.86 2.93
C VAL A 300 -19.59 7.13 3.76
N GLU A 301 -20.46 8.07 3.41
CA GLU A 301 -20.76 9.21 4.27
C GLU A 301 -21.48 8.66 5.51
N SER A 302 -20.73 8.52 6.60
CA SER A 302 -21.21 8.13 7.93
C SER A 302 -21.58 9.34 8.75
#